data_AF-A0A0Q5FSN7-F1
#
_entry.id   AF-A0A0Q5FSN7-F1
#
_cell.length_a   1.000
_cell.length_b   1.000
_cell.length_c   1.000
_cell.angle_alpha   90.00
_cell.angle_beta   90.00
_cell.angle_gamma   90.00
#
_symmetry.space_group_name_H-M   'P 1'
#
loop_
_entity.id
_entity.type
_entity.pdbx_description
1 polymer ?
#
loop_
_entity_poly.entity_id
_entity_poly.type
_entity_poly.pdbx_seq_one_letter_code
_entity_poly.pdbx_strand_id
1 'polypeptide(L)'
;MQRRVSDTKVLNSLVADLLQNLDKEFLKTAAAAQSLAQFMTVEKAIIDADLDSLFSNSSKLLDSWLKARKLVFPDPDQSISLSCTHIETVLKSCLKALGEEGYDSYSIEKLLKRLLGILRDSSTIGPAASEMLQGVGTVFHGIGTLRNETSHGKDDDYVSNPPELAQTVNHLAGVASVFVMKQTTLFLKNS
;
A
#
# COMPACT_ATOMS: atom_id res chain seq x y z
N MET A 1 -42.94 1.94 48.77
CA MET A 1 -43.44 0.81 47.96
C MET A 1 -42.51 0.63 46.77
N GLN A 2 -41.62 -0.37 46.81
CA GLN A 2 -40.63 -0.62 45.77
C GLN A 2 -41.34 -1.31 44.59
N ARG A 3 -41.36 -0.68 43.41
CA ARG A 3 -41.95 -1.28 42.20
C ARG A 3 -41.10 -2.49 41.78
N ARG A 4 -41.75 -3.65 41.58
CA ARG A 4 -41.07 -4.85 41.10
C ARG A 4 -40.82 -4.71 39.60
N VAL A 5 -39.60 -5.06 39.16
CA VAL A 5 -39.17 -5.02 37.75
C VAL A 5 -40.02 -5.96 36.85
N SER A 6 -40.67 -6.96 37.44
CA SER A 6 -41.57 -7.89 36.76
C SER A 6 -42.95 -7.31 36.42
N ASP A 7 -43.26 -6.07 36.81
CA ASP A 7 -44.46 -5.36 36.34
C ASP A 7 -44.30 -5.03 34.85
N THR A 8 -45.21 -5.52 34.01
CA THR A 8 -45.18 -5.36 32.55
C THR A 8 -45.04 -3.90 32.12
N LYS A 9 -45.59 -2.95 32.88
CA LYS A 9 -45.45 -1.52 32.58
C LYS A 9 -44.03 -1.00 32.82
N VAL A 10 -43.38 -1.50 33.87
CA VAL A 10 -41.98 -1.17 34.19
C VAL A 10 -41.03 -1.80 33.16
N LEU A 11 -41.30 -3.04 32.76
CA LEU A 11 -40.53 -3.75 31.73
C LEU A 11 -40.61 -3.04 30.36
N ASN A 12 -41.82 -2.68 29.91
CA ASN A 12 -41.99 -1.99 28.64
C ASN A 12 -41.31 -0.61 28.62
N SER A 13 -41.34 0.11 29.74
CA SER A 13 -40.61 1.38 29.88
C SER A 13 -39.11 1.16 29.78
N LEU A 14 -38.57 0.16 30.47
CA LEU A 14 -37.14 -0.15 30.45
C LEU A 14 -36.65 -0.55 29.05
N VAL A 15 -37.43 -1.37 28.32
CA VAL A 15 -37.12 -1.74 26.94
C VAL A 15 -37.14 -0.52 26.01
N ALA A 16 -38.12 0.37 26.15
CA ALA A 16 -38.18 1.61 25.37
C ALA A 16 -36.98 2.51 25.65
N ASP A 17 -36.60 2.67 26.92
CA ASP A 17 -35.43 3.46 27.33
C ASP A 17 -34.11 2.85 26.80
N LEU A 18 -33.97 1.52 26.81
CA LEU A 18 -32.81 0.83 26.26
C LEU A 18 -32.70 1.01 24.74
N LEU A 19 -33.81 0.90 24.01
CA LEU A 19 -33.83 1.13 22.56
C LEU A 19 -33.45 2.57 22.23
N GLN A 20 -34.00 3.54 22.95
CA GLN A 20 -33.68 4.96 22.74
C GLN A 20 -32.21 5.27 23.04
N ASN A 21 -31.64 4.67 24.08
CA ASN A 21 -30.22 4.81 24.40
C ASN A 21 -29.34 4.13 23.34
N LEU A 22 -29.71 2.95 22.85
CA LEU A 22 -28.97 2.24 21.81
C LEU A 22 -28.96 3.04 20.50
N ASP A 23 -30.10 3.60 20.08
CA ASP A 23 -30.17 4.47 18.90
C ASP A 23 -29.31 5.72 19.05
N LYS A 24 -29.30 6.32 20.24
CA LYS A 24 -28.46 7.50 20.52
C LYS A 24 -26.98 7.17 20.43
N GLU A 25 -26.55 6.03 20.96
CA GLU A 25 -25.16 5.58 20.86
C GLU A 25 -24.79 5.15 19.43
N PHE A 26 -25.72 4.53 18.69
CA PHE A 26 -25.53 4.22 17.28
C PHE A 26 -25.33 5.50 16.45
N LEU A 27 -26.17 6.52 16.62
CA LEU A 27 -26.04 7.79 15.89
C LEU A 27 -24.72 8.50 16.18
N LYS A 28 -24.28 8.51 17.44
CA LYS A 28 -22.97 9.07 17.82
C LYS A 28 -21.81 8.32 17.17
N THR A 29 -21.85 6.99 17.22
CA THR A 29 -20.78 6.15 16.67
C THR A 29 -20.75 6.19 15.15
N ALA A 30 -21.91 6.25 14.49
CA ALA A 30 -22.02 6.39 13.03
C ALA A 30 -21.42 7.71 12.53
N ALA A 31 -21.69 8.83 13.22
CA ALA A 31 -21.10 10.12 12.85
C ALA A 31 -19.56 10.13 13.00
N ALA A 32 -19.04 9.51 14.06
CA ALA A 32 -17.60 9.36 14.26
C ALA A 32 -16.96 8.47 13.19
N ALA A 33 -17.59 7.33 12.87
CA ALA A 33 -17.13 6.43 11.82
C ALA A 33 -17.14 7.11 10.44
N GLN A 34 -18.16 7.90 10.13
CA GLN A 34 -18.24 8.68 8.89
C GLN A 34 -17.11 9.73 8.81
N SER A 35 -16.84 10.44 9.91
CA SER A 35 -15.76 11.44 9.96
C SER A 35 -14.39 10.78 9.75
N LEU A 36 -14.16 9.61 10.35
CA LEU A 36 -12.94 8.82 10.15
C LEU A 36 -12.80 8.35 8.70
N ALA A 37 -13.88 7.85 8.10
CA ALA A 37 -13.88 7.42 6.70
C ALA A 37 -13.56 8.59 5.74
N GLN A 38 -14.08 9.78 6.02
CA GLN A 38 -13.76 10.99 5.28
C GLN A 38 -12.28 11.38 5.42
N PHE A 39 -11.75 11.37 6.66
CA PHE A 39 -10.33 11.64 6.90
C PHE A 39 -9.42 10.67 6.12
N MET A 40 -9.70 9.36 6.20
CA MET A 40 -8.95 8.34 5.45
C MET A 40 -9.03 8.56 3.94
N THR A 41 -10.19 8.97 3.43
CA THR A 41 -10.38 9.29 2.00
C THR A 41 -9.52 10.48 1.57
N VAL A 42 -9.44 11.52 2.41
CA VAL A 42 -8.62 12.70 2.15
C VAL A 42 -7.14 12.35 2.18
N GLU A 43 -6.66 11.68 3.22
CA GLU A 43 -5.25 11.28 3.33
C GLU A 43 -4.82 10.38 2.18
N LYS A 44 -5.68 9.43 1.78
CA LYS A 44 -5.45 8.62 0.59
C LYS A 44 -5.27 9.48 -0.66
N ALA A 45 -6.18 10.44 -0.88
CA ALA A 45 -6.14 11.30 -2.06
C ALA A 45 -4.85 12.15 -2.11
N ILE A 46 -4.33 12.56 -0.94
CA ILE A 46 -3.06 13.29 -0.84
C ILE A 46 -1.90 12.41 -1.27
N ILE A 47 -1.79 11.19 -0.72
CA ILE A 47 -0.74 10.23 -1.11
C ILE A 47 -0.81 9.93 -2.61
N ASP A 48 -2.04 9.75 -3.11
CA ASP A 48 -2.28 9.45 -4.52
C ASP A 48 -1.83 10.61 -5.43
N ALA A 49 -2.15 11.86 -5.07
CA ALA A 49 -1.76 13.06 -5.81
C ALA A 49 -0.24 13.29 -5.79
N ASP A 50 0.41 13.04 -4.64
CA ASP A 50 1.86 13.14 -4.50
C ASP A 50 2.57 12.14 -5.42
N LEU A 51 2.11 10.88 -5.44
CA LEU A 51 2.68 9.85 -6.31
C LEU A 51 2.41 10.13 -7.79
N ASP A 52 1.22 10.61 -8.16
CA ASP A 52 0.90 11.06 -9.51
C ASP A 52 1.90 12.14 -9.99
N SER A 53 2.18 13.13 -9.15
CA SER A 53 3.15 14.19 -9.42
C SER A 53 4.58 13.65 -9.59
N LEU A 54 4.99 12.72 -8.72
CA LEU A 54 6.35 12.17 -8.71
C LEU A 54 6.64 11.26 -9.91
N PHE A 55 5.62 10.59 -10.46
CA PHE A 55 5.75 9.76 -11.66
C PHE A 55 5.46 10.51 -12.98
N SER A 56 5.02 11.78 -12.92
CA SER A 56 4.57 12.55 -14.10
C SER A 56 5.64 12.67 -15.20
N ASN A 57 6.92 12.63 -14.83
CA ASN A 57 8.05 12.64 -15.78
C ASN A 57 8.28 11.32 -16.52
N SER A 58 7.54 10.25 -16.18
CA SER A 58 7.61 8.95 -16.83
C SER A 58 6.21 8.37 -17.04
N SER A 59 5.63 8.64 -18.22
CA SER A 59 4.29 8.17 -18.59
C SER A 59 4.12 6.66 -18.38
N LYS A 60 5.14 5.87 -18.72
CA LYS A 60 5.13 4.42 -18.53
C LYS A 60 5.05 4.01 -17.05
N LEU A 61 5.80 4.67 -16.18
CA LEU A 61 5.80 4.35 -14.75
C LEU A 61 4.49 4.78 -14.10
N LEU A 62 4.01 5.99 -14.44
CA LEU A 62 2.71 6.49 -14.03
C LEU A 62 1.59 5.53 -14.44
N ASP A 63 1.55 5.13 -15.72
CA ASP A 63 0.54 4.20 -16.22
C ASP A 63 0.58 2.85 -15.51
N SER A 64 1.76 2.30 -15.26
CA SER A 64 1.89 1.02 -14.55
C SER A 64 1.40 1.09 -13.11
N TRP A 65 1.66 2.20 -12.41
CA TRP A 65 1.18 2.41 -11.05
C TRP A 65 -0.34 2.65 -11.01
N LEU A 66 -0.85 3.48 -11.92
CA LEU A 66 -2.29 3.76 -12.07
C LEU A 66 -3.11 2.50 -12.39
N LYS A 67 -2.56 1.59 -13.20
CA LYS A 67 -3.20 0.30 -13.49
C LYS A 67 -3.37 -0.54 -12.23
N ALA A 68 -2.34 -0.63 -11.39
CA ALA A 68 -2.45 -1.31 -10.10
C ALA A 68 -3.46 -0.62 -9.18
N ARG A 69 -3.38 0.71 -9.05
CA ARG A 69 -4.27 1.53 -8.19
C ARG A 69 -5.75 1.33 -8.52
N LYS A 70 -6.10 1.27 -9.81
CA LYS A 70 -7.49 1.08 -10.26
C LYS A 70 -8.09 -0.28 -9.85
N LEU A 71 -7.25 -1.27 -9.56
CA LEU A 71 -7.70 -2.62 -9.20
C LEU A 71 -7.80 -2.86 -7.70
N VAL A 72 -7.38 -1.92 -6.85
CA VAL A 72 -7.41 -2.08 -5.39
C VAL A 72 -8.74 -2.59 -4.85
N PHE A 73 -9.86 -2.07 -5.35
CA PHE A 73 -11.20 -2.49 -4.95
C PHE A 73 -11.80 -3.60 -5.82
N PRO A 74 -11.78 -3.52 -7.17
CA PRO A 74 -12.45 -4.54 -7.99
C PRO A 74 -11.68 -5.86 -8.08
N ASP A 75 -10.35 -5.86 -7.86
CA ASP A 75 -9.51 -7.06 -7.89
C ASP A 75 -8.22 -6.86 -7.05
N PRO A 76 -8.30 -7.00 -5.70
CA PRO A 76 -7.18 -6.74 -4.79
C PRO A 76 -5.92 -7.57 -5.12
N ASP A 77 -6.09 -8.83 -5.50
CA ASP A 77 -4.97 -9.74 -5.82
C ASP A 77 -4.25 -9.30 -7.09
N GLN A 78 -5.01 -8.89 -8.10
CA GLN A 78 -4.44 -8.35 -9.34
C GLN A 78 -3.77 -6.99 -9.08
N SER A 79 -4.29 -6.17 -8.17
CA SER A 79 -3.62 -4.92 -7.73
C SER A 79 -2.25 -5.19 -7.09
N ILE A 80 -2.16 -6.20 -6.21
CA ILE A 80 -0.88 -6.64 -5.61
C ILE A 80 0.08 -7.11 -6.69
N SER A 81 -0.41 -7.94 -7.62
CA SER A 81 0.38 -8.45 -8.74
C SER A 81 0.94 -7.34 -9.63
N LEU A 82 0.10 -6.37 -10.02
CA LEU A 82 0.53 -5.22 -10.82
C LEU A 82 1.44 -4.27 -10.06
N SER A 83 1.27 -4.12 -8.74
CA SER A 83 2.18 -3.34 -7.89
C SER A 83 3.58 -3.98 -7.86
N CYS A 84 3.65 -5.31 -7.85
CA CYS A 84 4.89 -6.07 -7.97
C CYS A 84 5.56 -5.86 -9.36
N THR A 85 4.77 -5.91 -10.44
CA THR A 85 5.26 -5.57 -11.80
C THR A 85 5.74 -4.12 -11.93
N HIS A 86 5.08 -3.18 -11.25
CA HIS A 86 5.50 -1.78 -11.20
C HIS A 86 6.89 -1.65 -10.57
N ILE A 87 7.12 -2.27 -9.40
CA ILE A 87 8.43 -2.31 -8.72
C ILE A 87 9.49 -2.86 -9.66
N GLU A 88 9.22 -4.00 -10.31
CA GLU A 88 10.16 -4.61 -11.25
C GLU A 88 10.53 -3.66 -12.40
N THR A 89 9.52 -2.98 -12.95
CA THR A 89 9.70 -1.99 -14.04
C THR A 89 10.56 -0.81 -13.58
N VAL A 90 10.34 -0.30 -12.37
CA VAL A 90 11.14 0.79 -11.78
C VAL A 90 12.58 0.35 -11.59
N LEU A 91 12.82 -0.79 -10.96
CA LEU A 91 14.17 -1.30 -10.70
C LEU A 91 14.95 -1.52 -12.01
N LYS A 92 14.32 -2.13 -13.02
CA LYS A 92 14.90 -2.29 -14.36
C LYS A 92 15.21 -0.94 -15.00
N SER A 93 14.32 0.05 -14.86
CA SER A 93 14.54 1.40 -15.39
C SER A 93 15.70 2.11 -14.70
N CYS A 94 15.85 1.96 -13.38
CA CYS A 94 16.99 2.50 -12.63
C CYS A 94 18.31 1.85 -13.06
N LEU A 95 18.36 0.51 -13.14
CA LEU A 95 19.55 -0.21 -13.61
C LEU A 95 19.93 0.19 -15.04
N LYS A 96 18.94 0.34 -15.93
CA LYS A 96 19.15 0.85 -17.28
C LYS A 96 19.81 2.24 -17.27
N ALA A 97 19.32 3.15 -16.43
CA ALA A 97 19.84 4.51 -16.32
C ALA A 97 21.28 4.53 -15.79
N LEU A 98 21.66 3.53 -14.98
CA LEU A 98 23.01 3.33 -14.46
C LEU A 98 23.95 2.61 -15.45
N GLY A 99 23.48 2.29 -16.67
CA GLY A 99 24.29 1.62 -17.68
C GLY A 99 24.49 0.11 -17.45
N GLU A 100 23.68 -0.50 -16.58
CA GLU A 100 23.71 -1.94 -16.35
C GLU A 100 23.02 -2.71 -17.50
N GLU A 101 23.39 -3.98 -17.69
CA GLU A 101 22.84 -4.87 -18.70
C GLU A 101 22.58 -6.28 -18.12
N GLY A 102 21.85 -7.12 -18.86
CA GLY A 102 21.64 -8.53 -18.49
C GLY A 102 20.70 -8.78 -17.31
N TYR A 103 19.96 -7.75 -16.87
CA TYR A 103 19.06 -7.83 -15.72
C TYR A 103 17.62 -8.26 -16.07
N ASP A 104 17.30 -8.50 -17.35
CA ASP A 104 15.91 -8.73 -17.79
C ASP A 104 15.25 -9.95 -17.14
N SER A 105 16.03 -10.99 -16.83
CA SER A 105 15.56 -12.22 -16.17
C SER A 105 15.69 -12.21 -14.65
N TYR A 106 16.13 -11.10 -14.06
CA TYR A 106 16.36 -11.02 -12.62
C TYR A 106 15.04 -10.95 -11.86
N SER A 107 14.94 -11.69 -10.75
CA SER A 107 13.89 -11.50 -9.76
C SER A 107 13.98 -10.10 -9.16
N ILE A 108 12.88 -9.61 -8.55
CA ILE A 108 12.86 -8.33 -7.85
C ILE A 108 13.97 -8.24 -6.79
N GLU A 109 14.20 -9.30 -6.03
CA GLU A 109 15.30 -9.34 -5.06
C GLU A 109 16.66 -9.17 -5.72
N LYS A 110 16.89 -9.83 -6.85
CA LYS A 110 18.17 -9.76 -7.57
C LYS A 110 18.37 -8.40 -8.23
N LEU A 111 17.32 -7.82 -8.80
CA LEU A 111 17.30 -6.45 -9.34
C LEU A 111 17.65 -5.44 -8.24
N LEU A 112 16.94 -5.53 -7.13
CA LEU A 112 17.14 -4.66 -5.99
C LEU A 112 18.55 -4.80 -5.41
N LYS A 113 18.99 -6.03 -5.12
CA LYS A 113 20.32 -6.28 -4.57
C LYS A 113 21.42 -5.69 -5.46
N ARG A 114 21.27 -5.82 -6.78
CA ARG A 114 22.20 -5.22 -7.75
C ARG A 114 22.18 -3.70 -7.65
N LEU A 115 21.00 -3.08 -7.70
CA LEU A 115 20.84 -1.63 -7.64
C LEU A 115 21.39 -1.05 -6.33
N LEU A 116 21.05 -1.65 -5.19
CA LEU A 116 21.54 -1.23 -3.88
C LEU A 116 23.06 -1.37 -3.75
N GLY A 117 23.64 -2.42 -4.35
CA GLY A 117 25.10 -2.56 -4.43
C GLY A 117 25.75 -1.36 -5.11
N ILE A 118 25.27 -0.98 -6.29
CA ILE A 118 25.78 0.17 -7.05
C ILE A 118 25.65 1.46 -6.25
N LEU A 119 24.46 1.71 -5.70
CA LEU A 119 24.20 2.93 -4.93
C LEU A 119 25.08 3.00 -3.68
N ARG A 120 25.25 1.91 -2.94
CA ARG A 120 26.10 1.88 -1.74
C ARG A 120 27.57 2.09 -2.07
N ASP A 121 28.07 1.41 -3.10
CA ASP A 121 29.50 1.42 -3.43
C ASP A 121 29.94 2.78 -4.01
N SER A 122 28.98 3.59 -4.47
CA SER A 122 29.21 4.95 -4.98
C SER A 122 29.60 6.00 -3.94
N SER A 123 29.49 5.71 -2.63
CA SER A 123 29.59 6.69 -1.54
C SER A 123 28.64 7.91 -1.65
N THR A 124 27.74 7.93 -2.64
CA THR A 124 26.79 9.04 -2.88
C THR A 124 25.69 9.09 -1.84
N ILE A 125 25.39 7.95 -1.22
CA ILE A 125 24.38 7.82 -0.16
C ILE A 125 25.07 7.58 1.19
N GLY A 126 24.63 8.31 2.21
CA GLY A 126 25.12 8.12 3.57
C GLY A 126 24.65 6.80 4.20
N PRO A 127 25.27 6.36 5.32
CA PRO A 127 24.95 5.10 5.98
C PRO A 127 23.46 4.94 6.32
N ALA A 128 22.82 5.97 6.88
CA ALA A 128 21.39 5.94 7.22
C ALA A 128 20.49 5.79 5.97
N ALA A 129 20.82 6.45 4.86
CA ALA A 129 20.09 6.30 3.61
C ALA A 129 20.26 4.89 3.02
N SER A 130 21.44 4.29 3.19
CA SER A 130 21.68 2.89 2.82
C SER A 130 20.85 1.91 3.66
N GLU A 131 20.68 2.16 4.96
CA GLU A 131 19.79 1.34 5.81
C GLU A 131 18.32 1.48 5.40
N MET A 132 17.86 2.70 5.10
CA MET A 132 16.51 2.92 4.57
C MET A 132 16.27 2.16 3.26
N LEU A 133 17.27 2.12 2.37
CA LEU A 133 17.21 1.35 1.14
C LEU A 133 17.10 -0.17 1.39
N GLN A 134 17.77 -0.68 2.42
CA GLN A 134 17.58 -2.08 2.84
C GLN A 134 16.15 -2.32 3.34
N GLY A 135 15.58 -1.40 4.11
CA GLY A 135 14.19 -1.45 4.56
C GLY A 135 13.19 -1.45 3.39
N VAL A 136 13.41 -0.61 2.38
CA VAL A 136 12.67 -0.66 1.10
C VAL A 136 12.78 -2.03 0.46
N GLY A 137 13.95 -2.67 0.58
CA GLY A 137 14.14 -4.01 0.09
C GLY A 137 13.26 -5.06 0.74
N THR A 138 13.12 -5.00 2.06
CA THR A 138 12.20 -5.85 2.82
C THR A 138 10.75 -5.61 2.40
N VAL A 139 10.36 -4.37 2.14
CA VAL A 139 9.01 -4.04 1.62
C VAL A 139 8.78 -4.70 0.25
N PHE A 140 9.72 -4.56 -0.68
CA PHE A 140 9.60 -5.19 -2.01
C PHE A 140 9.55 -6.71 -1.94
N HIS A 141 10.34 -7.32 -1.05
CA HIS A 141 10.30 -8.76 -0.79
C HIS A 141 8.90 -9.17 -0.30
N GLY A 142 8.35 -8.50 0.71
CA GLY A 142 7.01 -8.79 1.25
C GLY A 142 5.90 -8.69 0.19
N ILE A 143 5.96 -7.66 -0.67
CA ILE A 143 5.02 -7.51 -1.79
C ILE A 143 5.18 -8.67 -2.81
N GLY A 144 6.41 -9.09 -3.09
CA GLY A 144 6.70 -10.24 -3.93
C GLY A 144 6.14 -11.55 -3.37
N THR A 145 6.23 -11.74 -2.05
CA THR A 145 5.66 -12.90 -1.35
C THR A 145 4.13 -12.90 -1.44
N LEU A 146 3.46 -11.78 -1.15
CA LEU A 146 2.00 -11.66 -1.28
C LEU A 146 1.52 -11.98 -2.69
N ARG A 147 2.23 -11.51 -3.73
CA ARG A 147 1.91 -11.88 -5.11
C ARG A 147 1.96 -13.40 -5.29
N ASN A 148 3.03 -14.06 -4.81
CA ASN A 148 3.21 -15.50 -5.02
C ASN A 148 2.12 -16.33 -4.30
N GLU A 149 1.63 -15.89 -3.14
CA GLU A 149 0.51 -16.52 -2.44
C GLU A 149 -0.78 -16.53 -3.28
N THR A 150 -1.00 -15.49 -4.07
CA THR A 150 -2.17 -15.40 -4.98
C THR A 150 -1.97 -16.04 -6.36
N SER A 151 -0.73 -16.38 -6.71
CA SER A 151 -0.35 -16.81 -8.07
C SER A 151 -0.46 -18.33 -8.30
N HIS A 152 -0.55 -19.15 -7.25
CA HIS A 152 -0.46 -20.61 -7.35
C HIS A 152 -1.81 -21.34 -7.55
N GLY A 153 -2.83 -20.62 -8.01
CA GLY A 153 -4.16 -21.16 -8.24
C GLY A 153 -5.04 -20.96 -7.01
N LYS A 154 -6.28 -20.50 -7.25
CA LYS A 154 -7.29 -20.35 -6.21
C LYS A 154 -7.89 -21.74 -5.98
N ASP A 155 -7.48 -22.41 -4.92
CA ASP A 155 -8.15 -23.62 -4.46
C ASP A 155 -9.52 -23.26 -3.87
N ASP A 156 -10.33 -24.28 -3.55
CA ASP A 156 -11.71 -24.07 -3.07
C ASP A 156 -11.76 -23.27 -1.73
N ASP A 157 -10.64 -23.21 -0.99
CA ASP A 157 -10.49 -22.48 0.26
C ASP A 157 -9.85 -21.08 0.08
N TYR A 158 -9.65 -20.63 -1.16
CA TYR A 158 -8.99 -19.35 -1.43
C TYR A 158 -9.79 -18.16 -0.92
N VAL A 159 -9.14 -17.36 -0.07
CA VAL A 159 -9.66 -16.07 0.39
C VAL A 159 -8.86 -14.95 -0.28
N SER A 160 -9.56 -14.12 -1.07
CA SER A 160 -8.98 -12.93 -1.69
C SER A 160 -8.40 -12.00 -0.63
N ASN A 161 -7.31 -11.31 -0.98
CA ASN A 161 -6.77 -10.28 -0.10
C ASN A 161 -7.80 -9.15 0.10
N PRO A 162 -7.84 -8.53 1.30
CA PRO A 162 -8.71 -7.40 1.53
C PRO A 162 -8.22 -6.16 0.74
N PRO A 163 -9.14 -5.32 0.23
CA PRO A 163 -8.78 -4.09 -0.49
C PRO A 163 -7.84 -3.16 0.28
N GLU A 164 -7.93 -3.13 1.61
CA GLU A 164 -7.07 -2.31 2.47
C GLU A 164 -5.60 -2.76 2.41
N LEU A 165 -5.37 -4.08 2.32
CA LEU A 165 -4.03 -4.63 2.12
C LEU A 165 -3.51 -4.28 0.72
N ALA A 166 -4.33 -4.46 -0.31
CA ALA A 166 -3.96 -4.10 -1.68
C ALA A 166 -3.67 -2.60 -1.85
N GLN A 167 -4.44 -1.73 -1.18
CA GLN A 167 -4.19 -0.29 -1.13
C GLN A 167 -2.84 0.01 -0.48
N THR A 168 -2.56 -0.61 0.66
CA THR A 168 -1.28 -0.45 1.38
C THR A 168 -0.11 -0.90 0.52
N VAL A 169 -0.23 -2.06 -0.14
CA VAL A 169 0.78 -2.59 -1.08
C VAL A 169 1.00 -1.61 -2.24
N ASN A 170 -0.06 -1.08 -2.83
CA ASN A 170 0.04 -0.14 -3.95
C ASN A 170 0.75 1.17 -3.55
N HIS A 171 0.43 1.70 -2.36
CA HIS A 171 1.08 2.90 -1.82
C HIS A 171 2.53 2.65 -1.46
N LEU A 172 2.85 1.56 -0.77
CA LEU A 172 4.23 1.18 -0.44
C LEU A 172 5.07 0.96 -1.71
N ALA A 173 4.53 0.27 -2.70
CA ALA A 173 5.17 0.08 -4.00
C ALA A 173 5.49 1.43 -4.66
N GLY A 174 4.54 2.37 -4.65
CA GLY A 174 4.73 3.71 -5.21
C GLY A 174 5.80 4.51 -4.46
N VAL A 175 5.64 4.68 -3.15
CA VAL A 175 6.55 5.51 -2.31
C VAL A 175 7.98 4.96 -2.34
N ALA A 176 8.15 3.65 -2.17
CA ALA A 176 9.46 3.02 -2.19
C ALA A 176 10.11 3.10 -3.59
N SER A 177 9.34 2.96 -4.66
CA SER A 177 9.81 3.16 -6.03
C SER A 177 10.33 4.58 -6.25
N VAL A 178 9.57 5.59 -5.83
CA VAL A 178 10.02 6.99 -5.93
C VAL A 178 11.30 7.23 -5.14
N PHE A 179 11.41 6.68 -3.93
CA PHE A 179 12.62 6.82 -3.13
C PHE A 179 13.85 6.26 -3.88
N VAL A 180 13.75 5.05 -4.40
CA VAL A 180 14.84 4.41 -5.19
C VAL A 180 15.19 5.22 -6.44
N MET A 181 14.18 5.74 -7.16
CA MET A 181 14.40 6.61 -8.32
C MET A 181 15.13 7.91 -7.95
N LYS A 182 14.77 8.53 -6.82
CA LYS A 182 15.46 9.74 -6.31
C LYS A 182 16.92 9.44 -5.96
N GLN A 183 17.20 8.33 -5.28
CA GLN A 183 18.59 7.94 -4.98
C GLN A 183 19.40 7.66 -6.26
N THR A 184 18.78 7.01 -7.25
CA THR A 184 19.39 6.77 -8.56
C THR A 184 19.70 8.10 -9.28
N THR A 185 18.78 9.06 -9.22
CA THR A 185 18.99 10.39 -9.81
C THR A 185 20.11 11.16 -9.10
N LEU A 186 20.21 11.04 -7.77
CA LEU A 186 21.31 11.65 -7.00
C LEU A 186 22.66 11.05 -7.39
N PHE A 187 22.74 9.73 -7.52
CA PHE A 187 23.93 9.05 -8.04
C PHE A 187 24.35 9.62 -9.41
N LEU A 188 23.41 9.71 -10.35
CA LEU A 188 23.68 10.20 -11.71
C LEU A 188 24.10 11.68 -11.77
N LYS A 189 23.72 12.49 -10.78
CA LYS A 189 24.15 13.90 -10.69
C LYS A 189 25.54 14.07 -10.08
N ASN A 190 25.99 13.08 -9.32
CA ASN A 190 27.26 13.12 -8.57
C ASN A 190 28.35 12.23 -9.20
N SER A 191 28.02 11.48 -10.26
CA SER A 191 28.93 10.66 -11.06
C SER A 191 29.36 11.40 -12.32
#